data_AF-A0A920ECJ3-F1
#
_entry.id   AF-A0A920ECJ3-F1
#
_cell.length_a   1.000
_cell.length_b   1.000
_cell.length_c   1.000
_cell.angle_alpha   90.00
_cell.angle_beta   90.00
_cell.angle_gamma   90.00
#
_symmetry.space_group_name_H-M   'P 1'
#
loop_
_entity.id
_entity.type
_entity.pdbx_description
1 polymer ?
#
loop_
_entity_poly.entity_id
_entity_poly.type
_entity_poly.pdbx_seq_one_letter_code
_entity_poly.pdbx_strand_id
1 'polypeptide(L)'
;MGGIAWGLAEAGCDVVINARRKDLEITAKGIEERGQEALIYDADIRDNSERLGDLAIDSFGSLDIWVNNVGGSDEKNENAN
;
A
#
# COMPACT_ATOMS: atom_id res chain seq x y z
N MET A 1 -2.59 2.79 -10.53
CA MET A 1 -3.99 3.24 -10.28
C MET A 1 -4.09 3.63 -8.81
N GLY A 2 -4.22 4.93 -8.49
CA GLY A 2 -4.01 5.46 -7.14
C GLY A 2 -5.26 6.01 -6.43
N GLY A 3 -6.48 5.72 -6.90
CA GLY A 3 -7.69 6.45 -6.47
C GLY A 3 -7.89 6.55 -4.95
N ILE A 4 -7.77 5.45 -4.21
CA ILE A 4 -7.93 5.48 -2.74
C ILE A 4 -6.75 6.19 -2.07
N ALA A 5 -5.52 5.84 -2.44
CA ALA A 5 -4.31 6.41 -1.85
C ALA A 5 -4.23 7.93 -2.05
N TRP A 6 -4.60 8.40 -3.24
CA TRP A 6 -4.67 9.82 -3.58
C TRP A 6 -5.81 10.54 -2.85
N GLY A 7 -6.96 9.90 -2.66
CA GLY A 7 -8.04 10.46 -1.86
C GLY A 7 -7.68 10.62 -0.38
N LEU A 8 -6.93 9.66 0.18
CA LEU A 8 -6.37 9.77 1.53
C LEU A 8 -5.35 10.92 1.62
N ALA A 9 -4.47 11.05 0.62
CA ALA A 9 -3.52 12.16 0.56
C ALA A 9 -4.22 13.53 0.44
N GLU A 10 -5.29 13.63 -0.35
CA GLU A 10 -6.14 14.84 -0.44
C GLU A 10 -6.80 15.19 0.91
N ALA A 11 -7.05 14.19 1.76
CA ALA A 11 -7.55 14.38 3.12
C ALA A 11 -6.45 14.75 4.13
N GLY A 12 -5.18 14.81 3.71
CA GLY A 12 -4.05 15.15 4.57
C GLY A 12 -3.44 13.94 5.30
N CYS A 13 -3.55 12.74 4.74
CA CYS A 13 -2.90 11.55 5.28
C CYS A 13 -1.56 11.28 4.59
N ASP A 14 -0.53 11.02 5.38
CA ASP A 14 0.66 10.29 4.91
C ASP A 14 0.30 8.81 4.68
N VAL A 15 0.86 8.20 3.62
CA VAL A 15 0.38 6.90 3.14
C VAL A 15 1.53 5.92 2.90
N VAL A 16 1.46 4.76 3.55
CA VAL A 16 2.26 3.59 3.15
C VAL A 16 1.46 2.78 2.12
N ILE A 17 2.06 2.51 0.97
CA ILE A 17 1.45 1.74 -0.12
C ILE A 17 2.16 0.39 -0.31
N ASN A 18 1.37 -0.67 -0.42
CA ASN A 18 1.84 -2.03 -0.66
C ASN A 18 1.16 -2.65 -1.88
N ALA A 19 1.97 -3.26 -2.74
CA ALA A 19 1.53 -4.12 -3.83
C ALA A 19 2.71 -5.02 -4.25
N ARG A 20 2.46 -5.94 -5.19
CA ARG A 20 3.50 -6.75 -5.84
C ARG A 20 3.83 -6.13 -7.20
N ARG A 21 4.93 -5.37 -7.28
CA ARG A 21 5.57 -4.86 -8.52
C ARG A 21 4.65 -4.22 -9.57
N LYS A 22 3.64 -3.43 -9.18
CA LYS A 22 2.80 -2.65 -10.12
C LYS A 22 2.58 -1.22 -9.65
N ASP A 23 2.98 -0.25 -10.48
CA ASP A 23 2.64 1.18 -10.44
C ASP A 23 2.72 1.86 -9.05
N LEU A 24 3.56 1.36 -8.13
CA LEU A 24 3.69 1.90 -6.78
C LEU A 24 4.34 3.28 -6.84
N GLU A 25 5.35 3.45 -7.67
CA GLU A 25 6.08 4.71 -7.86
C GLU A 25 5.18 5.81 -8.42
N ILE A 26 4.29 5.48 -9.36
CA ILE A 26 3.30 6.43 -9.90
C ILE A 26 2.33 6.85 -8.80
N THR A 27 1.90 5.88 -7.98
CA THR A 27 0.96 6.15 -6.89
C THR A 27 1.62 7.01 -5.81
N ALA A 28 2.85 6.69 -5.41
CA ALA A 28 3.65 7.46 -4.46
C ALA A 28 3.86 8.89 -4.94
N LYS A 29 4.30 9.08 -6.19
CA LYS A 29 4.45 10.41 -6.78
C LYS A 29 3.15 11.21 -6.72
N GLY A 30 2.01 10.58 -7.01
CA GLY A 30 0.71 11.26 -6.92
C GLY A 30 0.30 11.62 -5.48
N ILE A 31 0.73 10.88 -4.45
CA ILE A 31 0.57 11.24 -3.05
C ILE A 31 1.44 12.47 -2.74
N GLU A 32 2.72 12.45 -3.15
CA GLU A 32 3.67 13.54 -2.95
C GLU A 32 3.23 14.84 -3.64
N GLU A 33 2.66 14.75 -4.85
CA GLU A 33 2.08 15.90 -5.57
C GLU A 33 0.91 16.55 -4.83
N ARG A 34 0.29 15.84 -3.88
CA ARG A 34 -0.77 16.35 -2.98
C ARG A 34 -0.22 16.89 -1.65
N GLY A 35 1.11 16.89 -1.49
CA GLY A 35 1.80 17.45 -0.34
C GLY A 35 1.84 16.54 0.89
N GLN A 36 1.60 15.24 0.71
CA GLN A 36 1.73 14.23 1.78
C GLN A 36 2.91 13.29 1.50
N GLU A 37 3.40 12.60 2.51
CA GLU A 37 4.49 11.63 2.38
C GLU A 37 3.99 10.26 1.92
N ALA A 38 4.80 9.60 1.08
CA ALA A 38 4.52 8.27 0.57
C ALA A 38 5.66 7.31 0.88
N LEU A 39 5.33 6.14 1.44
CA LEU A 39 6.29 5.05 1.62
C LEU A 39 5.87 3.83 0.80
N ILE A 40 6.80 3.30 0.02
CA ILE A 40 6.58 2.11 -0.80
C ILE A 40 7.06 0.89 -0.03
N TYR A 41 6.19 -0.11 0.08
CA TYR A 41 6.53 -1.43 0.59
C TYR A 41 6.15 -2.50 -0.43
N ASP A 42 7.08 -2.89 -1.29
CA ASP A 42 6.86 -3.91 -2.33
C ASP A 42 7.05 -5.32 -1.76
N ALA A 43 5.94 -5.93 -1.34
CA ALA A 43 5.91 -7.27 -0.73
C ALA A 43 4.55 -7.95 -0.90
N ASP A 44 4.49 -9.27 -0.80
CA ASP A 44 3.22 -10.00 -0.70
C ASP A 44 2.64 -9.78 0.70
N ILE A 45 1.50 -9.08 0.76
CA ILE A 45 0.85 -8.71 2.03
C ILE A 45 0.48 -9.92 2.90
N ARG A 46 0.25 -11.10 2.29
CA ARG A 46 -0.17 -12.31 3.02
C ARG A 46 0.84 -12.75 4.07
N ASP A 47 2.12 -12.51 3.78
CA ASP A 47 3.23 -12.91 4.65
C ASP A 47 3.90 -11.72 5.35
N ASN A 48 3.49 -10.47 5.04
CA ASN A 48 4.22 -9.27 5.45
C ASN A 48 3.35 -8.16 6.05
N SER A 49 2.11 -8.48 6.47
CA SER A 49 1.18 -7.48 7.03
C SER A 49 1.68 -6.83 8.32
N GLU A 50 2.25 -7.62 9.24
CA GLU A 50 2.83 -7.09 10.49
C GLU A 50 3.94 -6.07 10.19
N ARG A 51 4.87 -6.44 9.29
CA ARG A 51 5.98 -5.57 8.92
C ARG A 51 5.54 -4.27 8.24
N LEU A 52 4.46 -4.32 7.45
CA LEU A 52 3.87 -3.13 6.86
C LEU A 52 3.28 -2.19 7.92
N GLY A 53 2.60 -2.75 8.93
CA GLY A 53 2.08 -2.00 10.06
C GLY A 53 3.19 -1.34 10.89
N ASP A 54 4.23 -2.11 11.21
CA ASP A 54 5.42 -1.59 11.90
C ASP A 54 6.05 -0.43 11.13
N LEU A 55 6.19 -0.56 9.80
CA LEU A 55 6.77 0.50 8.97
C LEU A 55 5.96 1.81 9.06
N ALA A 56 4.62 1.72 9.08
CA ALA A 56 3.76 2.89 9.23
C ALA A 56 3.96 3.56 10.60
N ILE A 57 3.97 2.77 11.68
CA ILE A 57 4.14 3.27 13.04
C ILE A 57 5.54 3.86 13.24
N ASP A 58 6.58 3.17 12.77
CA ASP A 58 7.98 3.62 12.91
C ASP A 58 8.22 4.93 12.16
N SER A 59 7.55 5.13 11.02
CA SER A 59 7.77 6.29 10.15
C SER A 59 6.88 7.49 10.51
N PHE A 60 5.60 7.24 10.82
CA PHE A 60 4.59 8.30 11.03
C PHE A 60 4.10 8.40 12.48
N GLY A 61 4.54 7.50 13.37
CA GLY A 61 4.19 7.49 14.79
C GLY A 61 2.90 6.74 15.13
N SER A 62 1.99 6.55 14.16
CA SER A 62 0.74 5.79 14.32
C SER A 62 0.29 5.11 13.03
N LEU A 63 -0.63 4.16 13.17
CA LEU A 63 -1.41 3.59 12.07
C LEU A 63 -2.89 3.80 12.38
N ASP A 64 -3.50 4.79 11.71
CA ASP A 64 -4.90 5.20 11.98
C ASP A 64 -5.91 4.52 11.04
N ILE A 65 -5.52 4.26 9.79
CA ILE A 65 -6.40 3.70 8.75
C ILE A 65 -5.68 2.55 8.05
N TRP A 66 -6.30 1.37 8.03
CA TRP A 66 -5.86 0.22 7.23
C TRP A 66 -6.88 -0.09 6.12
N VAL A 67 -6.42 -0.10 4.87
CA VAL A 67 -7.28 -0.39 3.71
C VAL A 67 -6.86 -1.72 3.08
N ASN A 68 -7.73 -2.73 3.20
CA ASN A 68 -7.59 -4.00 2.50
C ASN A 68 -8.03 -3.87 1.03
N ASN A 69 -7.21 -3.23 0.20
CA ASN A 69 -7.49 -3.02 -1.24
C ASN A 69 -6.77 -4.05 -2.14
N VAL A 70 -6.37 -5.20 -1.58
CA VAL A 70 -5.63 -6.23 -2.31
C VAL A 70 -6.62 -7.00 -3.18
N GLY A 71 -6.42 -6.94 -4.49
CA GLY A 71 -7.22 -7.65 -5.48
C GLY A 71 -6.35 -8.56 -6.33
N GLY A 72 -6.83 -9.77 -6.61
CA GLY A 72 -6.18 -10.73 -7.49
C GLY A 72 -7.00 -12.01 -7.51
N SER A 73 -7.39 -12.46 -8.69
CA SER A 73 -7.91 -13.80 -8.87
C SER A 73 -6.76 -14.78 -8.62
N ASP A 74 -6.89 -15.62 -7.59
CA ASP A 74 -6.10 -16.83 -7.47
C ASP A 74 -6.37 -17.66 -8.73
N GLU A 75 -5.48 -17.66 -9.72
CA GLU A 75 -5.34 -18.87 -10.52
C GLU A 75 -4.79 -19.91 -9.55
N LYS A 76 -5.70 -20.69 -8.95
CA LYS A 76 -5.33 -21.98 -8.36
C LYS A 76 -4.61 -22.73 -9.46
N ASN A 77 -3.28 -22.86 -9.34
CA ASN A 77 -2.58 -23.91 -10.06
C ASN A 77 -3.08 -25.25 -9.51
N GLU A 78 -4.17 -25.75 -10.09
CA GLU A 78 -4.60 -27.13 -9.99
C GLU A 78 -3.62 -28.00 -10.80
N ASN A 79 -2.38 -28.12 -10.31
CA ASN A 79 -1.48 -29.18 -10.71
C ASN A 79 -1.17 -30.03 -9.49
N ALA A 80 -2.19 -30.76 -9.05
CA ALA A 80 -2.03 -31.99 -8.30
C ALA A 80 -2.63 -33.12 -9.15
N ASN A 81 -1.80 -33.68 -10.02
CA ASN A 81 -1.93 -35.04 -10.55
C ASN A 81 -0.53 -35.60 -10.78
#